data_AF-A0A958PB02-F1
#
_entry.id   AF-A0A958PB02-F1
#
_cell.length_a   1.000
_cell.length_b   1.000
_cell.length_c   1.000
_cell.angle_alpha   90.00
_cell.angle_beta   90.00
_cell.angle_gamma   90.00
#
_symmetry.space_group_name_H-M   'P 1'
#
loop_
_entity.id
_entity.type
_entity.pdbx_description
1 polymer ?
#
loop_
_entity_poly.entity_id
_entity_poly.type
_entity_poly.pdbx_seq_one_letter_code
_entity_poly.pdbx_strand_id
1 'polypeptide(L)'
;MAQISFFKSTIGRKQLVGITGLALSGFLLSHVLGNFLIFLGPEVYNKYSYALVSNPLLYLAEVGLLLIFLGHLSLATIVNLKNRNARPVKYAMAATGDKETSNVTKSMWYQGIIIAVFLVLHILTFKLGTFYEVTYGGVQMRDLHKLIVEVFRDPVYVVGYIMCLLVLGMHLSHGLQSSIRTLGFNHPKYEPKIAWLSYFFAAFIAFGFISQPLYVYFLY
;
A
#
# COMPACT_ATOMS: atom_id res chain seq x y z
N MET A 1 -10.71 -35.01 -18.51
CA MET A 1 -10.54 -34.00 -17.44
C MET A 1 -10.47 -32.63 -18.08
N ALA A 2 -11.39 -31.71 -17.78
CA ALA A 2 -11.31 -30.36 -18.31
C ALA A 2 -10.07 -29.66 -17.74
N GLN A 3 -9.13 -29.22 -18.60
CA GLN A 3 -7.99 -28.43 -18.17
C GLN A 3 -8.52 -27.10 -17.59
N ILE A 4 -8.44 -26.94 -16.27
CA ILE A 4 -8.73 -25.66 -15.64
C ILE A 4 -7.60 -24.71 -16.04
N SER A 5 -7.93 -23.69 -16.84
CA SER A 5 -7.00 -22.60 -17.17
C SER A 5 -6.27 -22.10 -15.93
N PHE A 6 -4.95 -21.88 -16.01
CA PHE A 6 -4.10 -21.43 -14.91
C PHE A 6 -4.70 -20.25 -14.14
N PHE A 7 -5.25 -19.27 -14.86
CA PHE A 7 -5.92 -18.08 -14.33
C PHE A 7 -7.21 -18.38 -13.54
N LYS A 8 -7.85 -19.52 -13.81
CA LYS A 8 -9.04 -20.01 -13.08
C LYS A 8 -8.68 -20.92 -11.90
N SER A 9 -7.45 -21.40 -11.82
CA SER A 9 -6.99 -22.23 -10.70
C SER A 9 -6.80 -21.42 -9.40
N THR A 10 -6.87 -22.08 -8.24
CA THR A 10 -6.63 -21.43 -6.94
C THR A 10 -5.16 -20.99 -6.81
N ILE A 11 -4.23 -21.77 -7.34
CA ILE A 11 -2.79 -21.49 -7.29
C ILE A 11 -2.47 -20.26 -8.14
N GLY A 12 -2.89 -20.25 -9.40
CA GLY A 12 -2.64 -19.12 -10.31
C GLY A 12 -3.22 -17.81 -9.79
N ARG A 13 -4.44 -17.82 -9.23
CA ARG A 13 -5.00 -16.62 -8.59
C ARG A 13 -4.17 -16.11 -7.43
N LYS A 14 -3.69 -16.99 -6.54
CA LYS A 14 -2.84 -16.58 -5.41
C LYS A 14 -1.50 -16.01 -5.89
N GLN A 15 -0.90 -16.60 -6.92
CA GLN A 15 0.32 -16.09 -7.53
C GLN A 15 0.10 -14.69 -8.13
N LEU A 16 -1.01 -14.46 -8.84
CA LEU A 16 -1.36 -13.14 -9.38
C LEU A 16 -1.61 -12.10 -8.28
N VAL A 17 -2.27 -12.48 -7.18
CA VAL A 17 -2.40 -11.60 -6.00
C VAL A 17 -1.02 -11.23 -5.45
N GLY A 18 -0.09 -12.20 -5.36
CA GLY A 18 1.27 -11.95 -4.91
C GLY A 18 2.07 -11.04 -5.84
N ILE A 19 2.00 -11.27 -7.15
CA ILE A 19 2.69 -10.44 -8.16
C ILE A 19 2.17 -9.01 -8.14
N THR A 20 0.85 -8.82 -8.14
CA THR A 20 0.24 -7.49 -8.07
C THR A 20 0.56 -6.80 -6.74
N GLY A 21 0.56 -7.53 -5.62
CA GLY A 21 0.96 -7.00 -4.31
C GLY A 21 2.41 -6.54 -4.26
N LEU A 22 3.33 -7.30 -4.87
CA LEU A 22 4.74 -6.90 -5.00
C LEU A 22 4.91 -5.66 -5.89
N ALA A 23 4.17 -5.57 -7.00
CA ALA A 23 4.19 -4.38 -7.85
C ALA A 23 3.70 -3.12 -7.11
N LEU A 24 2.59 -3.23 -6.36
CA LEU A 24 2.10 -2.15 -5.50
C LEU A 24 3.09 -1.78 -4.39
N SER A 25 3.78 -2.78 -3.82
CA SER A 25 4.83 -2.54 -2.83
C SER A 25 6.00 -1.75 -3.42
N GLY A 26 6.42 -2.08 -4.65
CA GLY A 26 7.44 -1.32 -5.39
C GLY A 26 7.03 0.13 -5.62
N PHE A 27 5.76 0.37 -5.97
CA PHE A 27 5.21 1.72 -6.06
C PHE A 27 5.22 2.45 -4.71
N LEU A 28 4.81 1.81 -3.61
CA LEU A 28 4.85 2.45 -2.28
C LEU A 28 6.28 2.86 -1.89
N LEU A 29 7.28 2.06 -2.26
CA LEU A 29 8.68 2.41 -2.03
C LEU A 29 9.09 3.66 -2.82
N SER A 30 8.84 3.71 -4.14
CA SER A 30 9.18 4.92 -4.91
C SER A 30 8.36 6.13 -4.44
N HIS A 31 7.11 5.91 -4.06
CA HIS A 31 6.21 6.94 -3.56
C HIS A 31 6.70 7.53 -2.25
N VAL A 32 7.13 6.72 -1.26
CA VAL A 32 7.66 7.24 0.02
C VAL A 32 8.98 7.98 -0.17
N LEU A 33 9.85 7.50 -1.08
CA LEU A 33 11.12 8.14 -1.38
C LEU A 33 10.96 9.53 -1.99
N GLY A 34 10.04 9.70 -2.95
CA GLY A 34 9.70 11.03 -3.48
C GLY A 34 9.08 11.93 -2.42
N ASN A 35 8.30 11.33 -1.52
CA ASN A 35 7.62 12.02 -0.44
C ASN A 35 8.55 12.56 0.65
N PHE A 36 9.73 11.97 0.85
CA PHE A 36 10.75 12.50 1.77
C PHE A 36 11.28 13.87 1.38
N LEU A 37 11.08 14.32 0.14
CA LEU A 37 11.42 15.67 -0.27
C LEU A 37 10.63 16.75 0.49
N ILE A 38 9.53 16.38 1.18
CA ILE A 38 8.78 17.30 2.06
C ILE A 38 9.68 17.88 3.15
N PHE A 39 10.68 17.12 3.61
CA PHE A 39 11.62 17.54 4.65
C PHE A 39 12.69 18.52 4.13
N LEU A 40 12.81 18.68 2.82
CA LEU A 40 13.77 19.60 2.18
C LEU A 40 13.14 20.97 1.87
N GLY A 41 11.85 21.14 2.16
CA GLY A 41 11.14 22.41 2.03
C GLY A 41 10.22 22.52 0.80
N PRO A 42 9.40 23.58 0.77
CA PRO A 42 8.30 23.73 -0.20
C PRO A 42 8.77 23.81 -1.65
N GLU A 43 9.86 24.51 -1.92
CA GLU A 43 10.38 24.66 -3.29
C GLU A 43 10.82 23.32 -3.89
N VAL A 44 11.57 22.52 -3.12
CA VAL A 44 12.07 21.21 -3.57
C VAL A 44 10.90 20.27 -3.83
N TYR A 45 9.94 20.22 -2.91
CA TYR A 45 8.78 19.35 -3.04
C TYR A 45 7.88 19.72 -4.22
N ASN A 46 7.58 21.01 -4.38
CA ASN A 46 6.72 21.50 -5.47
C ASN A 46 7.41 21.33 -6.84
N LYS A 47 8.72 21.57 -6.96
CA LYS A 47 9.48 21.30 -8.18
C LYS A 47 9.51 19.82 -8.55
N TYR A 48 9.65 18.92 -7.57
CA TYR A 48 9.57 17.48 -7.80
C TYR A 48 8.17 17.06 -8.28
N SER A 49 7.11 17.54 -7.61
CA SER A 49 5.74 17.31 -8.04
C SER A 49 5.51 17.82 -9.46
N TYR A 50 6.01 19.02 -9.79
CA TYR A 50 5.93 19.60 -11.13
C TYR A 50 6.60 18.71 -12.18
N ALA A 51 7.84 18.26 -11.92
CA ALA A 51 8.57 17.37 -12.83
C ALA A 51 7.83 16.05 -13.12
N LEU A 52 7.10 15.52 -12.14
CA LEU A 52 6.26 14.33 -12.33
C LEU A 52 5.02 14.62 -13.17
N VAL A 53 4.26 15.67 -12.86
CA VAL A 53 2.99 15.97 -13.56
C VAL A 53 3.21 16.51 -14.97
N SER A 54 4.35 17.15 -15.24
CA SER A 54 4.74 17.57 -16.59
C SER A 54 5.22 16.40 -17.46
N ASN A 55 5.46 15.22 -16.89
CA ASN A 55 5.86 14.04 -17.65
C ASN A 55 4.63 13.24 -18.12
N PRO A 56 4.40 13.09 -19.45
CA PRO A 56 3.24 12.37 -19.96
C PRO A 56 3.21 10.88 -19.58
N LEU A 57 4.35 10.29 -19.22
CA LEU A 57 4.41 8.91 -18.71
C LEU A 57 3.68 8.75 -17.37
N LEU A 58 3.41 9.84 -16.64
CA LEU A 58 2.63 9.79 -15.41
C LEU A 58 1.24 9.18 -15.65
N TYR A 59 0.53 9.57 -16.71
CA TYR A 59 -0.81 9.05 -16.97
C TYR A 59 -0.80 7.54 -17.25
N LEU A 60 0.24 7.05 -17.95
CA LEU A 60 0.43 5.62 -18.15
C LEU A 60 0.68 4.89 -16.82
N ALA A 61 1.53 5.47 -15.96
CA ALA A 61 1.79 4.92 -14.63
C ALA A 61 0.51 4.90 -13.77
N GLU A 62 -0.32 5.95 -13.81
CA GLU A 62 -1.57 6.03 -13.05
C GLU A 62 -2.60 4.99 -13.51
N VAL A 63 -2.82 4.86 -14.82
CA VAL A 63 -3.73 3.84 -15.37
C VAL A 63 -3.20 2.44 -15.05
N GLY A 64 -1.89 2.21 -15.20
CA GLY A 64 -1.25 0.95 -14.84
C GLY A 64 -1.44 0.59 -13.36
N LEU A 65 -1.19 1.53 -12.46
CA LEU A 65 -1.38 1.36 -11.02
C LEU A 65 -2.84 1.10 -10.66
N LEU A 66 -3.78 1.81 -11.29
CA LEU A 66 -5.21 1.57 -11.08
C LEU A 66 -5.60 0.14 -11.50
N LEU A 67 -5.15 -0.31 -12.67
CA LEU A 67 -5.41 -1.67 -13.14
C LEU A 67 -4.79 -2.73 -12.23
N ILE A 68 -3.55 -2.53 -11.78
CA ILE A 68 -2.88 -3.43 -10.83
C ILE A 68 -3.63 -3.46 -9.50
N PHE A 69 -4.04 -2.31 -8.97
CA PHE A 69 -4.78 -2.19 -7.73
C PHE A 69 -6.14 -2.89 -7.81
N LEU A 70 -6.94 -2.60 -8.84
CA LEU A 70 -8.25 -3.23 -9.05
C LEU A 70 -8.11 -4.73 -9.26
N GLY A 71 -7.09 -5.17 -10.01
CA GLY A 71 -6.75 -6.57 -10.18
C GLY A 71 -6.40 -7.25 -8.85
N HIS A 72 -5.54 -6.61 -8.04
CA HIS A 72 -5.16 -7.08 -6.72
C HIS A 72 -6.38 -7.24 -5.80
N LEU A 73 -7.19 -6.17 -5.67
CA LEU A 73 -8.37 -6.14 -4.81
C LEU A 73 -9.42 -7.19 -5.23
N SER A 74 -9.69 -7.29 -6.54
CA SER A 74 -10.68 -8.23 -7.09
C SER A 74 -10.24 -9.67 -6.89
N LEU A 75 -8.99 -10.00 -7.25
CA LEU A 75 -8.46 -11.36 -7.10
C LEU A 75 -8.33 -11.76 -5.63
N ALA A 76 -7.86 -10.86 -4.76
CA ALA A 76 -7.77 -11.10 -3.32
C ALA A 76 -9.16 -11.37 -2.72
N THR A 77 -10.17 -10.61 -3.14
CA THR A 77 -11.56 -10.81 -2.71
C THR A 77 -12.11 -12.16 -3.19
N ILE A 78 -11.89 -12.51 -4.46
CA ILE A 78 -12.29 -13.83 -5.00
C ILE A 78 -11.63 -14.97 -4.22
N VAL A 79 -10.33 -14.86 -3.94
CA VAL A 79 -9.59 -15.88 -3.16
C VAL A 79 -10.13 -15.96 -1.73
N ASN A 80 -10.41 -14.82 -1.08
CA ASN A 80 -10.97 -14.79 0.26
C ASN A 80 -12.36 -15.45 0.33
N LEU A 81 -13.26 -15.09 -0.58
CA LEU A 81 -14.61 -15.67 -0.66
C LEU A 81 -14.56 -17.18 -0.93
N LYS A 82 -13.68 -17.64 -1.83
CA LYS A 82 -13.49 -19.07 -2.08
C LYS A 82 -12.96 -19.81 -0.85
N ASN A 83 -11.99 -19.24 -0.15
CA ASN A 83 -11.45 -19.84 1.08
C ASN A 83 -12.52 -19.94 2.18
N ARG A 84 -13.39 -18.92 2.28
CA ARG A 84 -14.50 -18.90 3.25
C ARG A 84 -15.59 -19.93 2.89
N ASN A 85 -15.99 -19.99 1.61
CA ASN A 85 -17.02 -20.92 1.15
C ASN A 85 -16.55 -22.38 1.15
N ALA A 86 -15.25 -22.63 1.01
CA ALA A 86 -14.67 -23.97 1.15
C ALA A 86 -14.68 -24.49 2.61
N ARG A 87 -15.11 -23.66 3.58
CA ARG A 87 -15.14 -23.98 5.01
C ARG A 87 -16.52 -23.70 5.61
N PRO A 88 -17.57 -24.44 5.21
CA PRO A 88 -18.93 -24.24 5.74
C PRO A 88 -19.07 -24.64 7.22
N VAL A 89 -18.26 -25.60 7.69
CA VAL A 89 -18.19 -26.01 9.10
C VAL A 89 -16.83 -25.60 9.65
N LYS A 90 -16.81 -24.95 10.82
CA LYS A 90 -15.55 -24.60 11.51
C LYS A 90 -14.82 -25.88 11.93
N TYR A 91 -13.49 -25.87 11.91
CA TYR A 91 -12.70 -26.99 12.40
C TYR A 91 -13.07 -27.33 13.85
N ALA A 92 -13.20 -28.62 14.15
CA ALA A 92 -13.54 -29.12 15.49
C ALA A 92 -12.52 -28.66 16.55
N MET A 93 -11.27 -28.42 16.15
CA MET A 93 -10.23 -27.81 16.96
C MET A 93 -9.49 -26.75 16.15
N ALA A 94 -9.18 -25.62 16.78
CA ALA A 94 -8.27 -24.64 16.19
C ALA A 94 -6.85 -25.22 16.17
N ALA A 95 -6.08 -24.91 15.11
CA ALA A 95 -4.66 -25.25 15.09
C ALA A 95 -3.92 -24.44 16.17
N THR A 96 -3.13 -25.13 16.99
CA THR A 96 -2.32 -24.55 18.09
C THR A 96 -0.83 -24.66 17.78
N GLY A 97 0.00 -23.84 18.43
CA GLY A 97 1.47 -23.83 18.27
C GLY A 97 1.91 -23.26 16.92
N ASP A 98 2.96 -23.82 16.31
CA ASP A 98 3.55 -23.32 15.05
C ASP A 98 2.60 -23.34 13.84
N LYS A 99 1.46 -24.02 13.97
CA LYS A 99 0.41 -24.09 12.94
C LYS A 99 -0.72 -23.08 13.18
N GLU A 100 -0.66 -22.32 14.26
CA GLU A 100 -1.64 -21.28 14.54
C GLU A 100 -1.56 -20.15 13.51
N THR A 101 -2.72 -19.74 13.01
CA THR A 101 -2.80 -18.60 12.09
C THR A 101 -2.85 -17.29 12.89
N SER A 102 -1.90 -16.38 12.62
CA SER A 102 -1.87 -15.08 13.30
C SER A 102 -3.16 -14.28 13.08
N ASN A 103 -3.55 -13.47 14.07
CA ASN A 103 -4.73 -12.60 13.96
C ASN A 103 -4.61 -11.60 12.80
N VAL A 104 -3.39 -11.16 12.50
CA VAL A 104 -3.11 -10.27 11.38
C VAL A 104 -3.44 -10.97 10.05
N THR A 105 -3.03 -12.25 9.89
CA THR A 105 -3.39 -13.08 8.73
C THR A 105 -4.90 -13.31 8.63
N LYS A 106 -5.58 -13.56 9.76
CA LYS A 106 -7.06 -13.73 9.79
C LYS A 106 -7.79 -12.45 9.35
N SER A 107 -7.22 -11.28 9.65
CA SER A 107 -7.82 -9.98 9.35
C SER A 107 -7.44 -9.39 7.98
N MET A 108 -6.64 -10.10 7.16
CA MET A 108 -6.05 -9.58 5.91
C MET A 108 -7.02 -8.89 4.96
N TRP A 109 -8.19 -9.51 4.75
CA TRP A 109 -9.20 -8.96 3.85
C TRP A 109 -9.81 -7.66 4.40
N TYR A 110 -10.03 -7.55 5.71
CA TYR A 110 -10.52 -6.33 6.35
C TYR A 110 -9.48 -5.20 6.27
N GLN A 111 -8.20 -5.51 6.48
CA GLN A 111 -7.11 -4.54 6.28
C GLN A 111 -7.11 -4.01 4.84
N GLY A 112 -7.28 -4.89 3.85
CA GLY A 112 -7.38 -4.50 2.44
C GLY A 112 -8.53 -3.54 2.15
N ILE A 113 -9.69 -3.72 2.79
CA ILE A 113 -10.84 -2.80 2.64
C ILE A 113 -10.52 -1.43 3.26
N ILE A 114 -9.95 -1.41 4.47
CA ILE A 114 -9.55 -0.17 5.12
C ILE A 114 -8.56 0.60 4.23
N ILE A 115 -7.58 -0.10 3.66
CA ILE A 115 -6.59 0.47 2.73
C ILE A 115 -7.26 0.97 1.45
N ALA A 116 -8.26 0.27 0.91
CA ALA A 116 -8.98 0.72 -0.27
C ALA A 116 -9.76 2.02 -0.02
N VAL A 117 -10.46 2.12 1.12
CA VAL A 117 -11.14 3.37 1.53
C VAL A 117 -10.11 4.48 1.75
N PHE A 118 -9.03 4.18 2.46
CA PHE A 118 -7.93 5.11 2.68
C PHE A 118 -7.34 5.62 1.37
N LEU A 119 -7.11 4.75 0.38
CA LEU A 119 -6.60 5.13 -0.94
C LEU A 119 -7.52 6.10 -1.67
N VAL A 120 -8.84 5.86 -1.62
CA VAL A 120 -9.83 6.78 -2.22
C VAL A 120 -9.75 8.14 -1.54
N LEU A 121 -9.77 8.19 -0.21
CA LEU A 121 -9.65 9.44 0.56
C LEU A 121 -8.31 10.15 0.31
N HIS A 122 -7.22 9.40 0.22
CA HIS A 122 -5.89 9.90 -0.09
C HIS A 122 -5.84 10.57 -1.46
N ILE A 123 -6.40 9.94 -2.50
CA ILE A 123 -6.46 10.50 -3.86
C ILE A 123 -7.36 11.75 -3.89
N LEU A 124 -8.54 11.67 -3.28
CA LEU A 124 -9.46 12.81 -3.18
C LEU A 124 -8.80 14.01 -2.51
N THR A 125 -8.00 13.77 -1.47
CA THR A 125 -7.37 14.84 -0.69
C THR A 125 -6.15 15.41 -1.39
N PHE A 126 -5.17 14.60 -1.79
CA PHE A 126 -3.89 15.12 -2.26
C PHE A 126 -3.83 15.31 -3.78
N LYS A 127 -4.43 14.41 -4.56
CA LYS A 127 -4.46 14.56 -6.03
C LYS A 127 -5.55 15.53 -6.46
N LEU A 128 -6.76 15.37 -5.93
CA LEU A 128 -7.95 16.11 -6.37
C LEU A 128 -8.41 17.21 -5.40
N GLY A 129 -7.71 17.40 -4.28
CA GLY A 129 -8.04 18.45 -3.32
C GLY A 129 -7.69 19.85 -3.83
N THR A 130 -7.79 20.82 -2.92
CA THR A 130 -7.64 22.24 -3.24
C THR A 130 -6.39 22.52 -4.08
N PHE A 131 -6.57 23.27 -5.16
CA PHE A 131 -5.51 23.61 -6.09
C PHE A 131 -4.92 24.97 -5.72
N TYR A 132 -3.71 24.95 -5.16
CA TYR A 132 -2.91 26.14 -4.90
C TYR A 132 -1.82 26.28 -5.96
N GLU A 133 -1.39 27.52 -6.22
CA GLU A 133 -0.35 27.84 -7.19
C GLU A 133 0.81 28.57 -6.52
N VAL A 134 2.02 28.32 -7.02
CA VAL A 134 3.25 29.01 -6.62
C VAL A 134 4.16 29.16 -7.82
N THR A 135 4.96 30.22 -7.84
CA THR A 135 5.93 30.49 -8.92
C THR A 135 7.34 30.40 -8.38
N TYR A 136 8.15 29.51 -8.94
CA TYR A 136 9.59 29.41 -8.68
C TYR A 136 10.38 29.67 -9.95
N GLY A 137 11.30 30.63 -9.92
CA GLY A 137 12.13 30.95 -11.10
C GLY A 137 11.34 31.31 -12.35
N GLY A 138 10.17 31.96 -12.20
CA GLY A 138 9.30 32.34 -13.32
C GLY A 138 8.40 31.22 -13.86
N VAL A 139 8.49 30.00 -13.33
CA VAL A 139 7.60 28.88 -13.72
C VAL A 139 6.51 28.71 -12.67
N GLN A 140 5.26 28.85 -13.11
CA GLN A 140 4.08 28.58 -12.28
C GLN A 140 3.86 27.07 -12.16
N MET A 141 3.63 26.58 -10.94
CA MET A 141 3.37 25.18 -10.64
C MET A 141 2.39 25.01 -9.49
N ARG A 142 1.85 23.80 -9.32
CA ARG A 142 0.97 23.48 -8.19
C ARG A 142 1.74 23.51 -6.88
N ASP A 143 1.19 24.20 -5.88
CA ASP A 143 1.70 24.22 -4.51
C ASP A 143 1.11 23.06 -3.69
N LEU A 144 1.63 21.85 -3.95
CA LEU A 144 1.22 20.64 -3.24
C LEU A 144 1.70 20.63 -1.79
N HIS A 145 2.86 21.24 -1.52
CA HIS A 145 3.37 21.39 -0.16
C HIS A 145 2.38 22.15 0.73
N LYS A 146 1.84 23.29 0.26
CA LYS A 146 0.83 24.05 1.01
C LYS A 146 -0.42 23.23 1.32
N LEU A 147 -0.92 22.46 0.35
CA LEU A 147 -2.07 21.57 0.57
C LEU A 147 -1.77 20.53 1.66
N ILE A 148 -0.59 19.92 1.65
CA ILE A 148 -0.17 18.95 2.66
C ILE A 148 -0.09 19.59 4.04
N VAL A 149 0.48 20.80 4.13
CA VAL A 149 0.56 21.56 5.38
C VAL A 149 -0.83 21.88 5.93
N GLU A 150 -1.74 22.34 5.08
CA GLU A 150 -3.11 22.65 5.46
C GLU A 150 -3.85 21.42 6.01
N VAL A 151 -3.78 20.29 5.31
CA VAL A 151 -4.49 19.06 5.67
C VAL A 151 -3.96 18.47 6.99
N PHE A 152 -2.64 18.43 7.18
CA PHE A 152 -2.05 17.81 8.37
C PHE A 152 -1.97 18.73 9.59
N ARG A 153 -2.57 19.93 9.54
CA ARG A 153 -2.84 20.73 10.75
C ARG A 153 -4.06 20.27 11.52
N ASP A 154 -4.97 19.51 10.90
CA ASP A 154 -6.11 18.92 11.60
C ASP A 154 -5.67 17.68 12.39
N PRO A 155 -5.68 17.72 13.74
CA PRO A 155 -5.26 16.58 14.57
C PRO A 155 -6.13 15.34 14.34
N VAL A 156 -7.42 15.50 14.01
CA VAL A 156 -8.31 14.36 13.75
C VAL A 156 -7.89 13.67 12.46
N TYR A 157 -7.58 14.45 11.42
CA TYR A 157 -7.07 13.92 10.17
C TYR A 157 -5.74 13.20 10.36
N VAL A 158 -4.78 13.80 11.09
CA VAL A 158 -3.47 13.20 11.38
C VAL A 158 -3.62 11.85 12.08
N VAL A 159 -4.41 11.77 13.15
CA VAL A 159 -4.62 10.52 13.90
C VAL A 159 -5.26 9.46 12.98
N GLY A 160 -6.32 9.81 12.25
CA GLY A 160 -6.97 8.88 11.32
C GLY A 160 -6.02 8.38 10.22
N TYR A 161 -5.20 9.27 9.67
CA TYR A 161 -4.21 8.96 8.65
C TYR A 161 -3.15 7.98 9.17
N ILE A 162 -2.60 8.23 10.36
CA ILE A 162 -1.62 7.34 11.01
C ILE A 162 -2.22 5.95 11.27
N MET A 163 -3.46 5.86 11.75
CA MET A 163 -4.13 4.58 11.97
C MET A 163 -4.24 3.77 10.67
N CYS A 164 -4.59 4.41 9.54
CA CYS A 164 -4.61 3.77 8.23
C CYS A 164 -3.21 3.31 7.78
N LEU A 165 -2.16 4.10 8.03
CA LEU A 165 -0.78 3.73 7.72
C LEU A 165 -0.26 2.56 8.56
N LEU A 166 -0.68 2.44 9.83
CA LEU A 166 -0.38 1.27 10.66
C LEU A 166 -1.06 0.01 10.11
N VAL A 167 -2.31 0.13 9.64
CA VAL A 167 -3.01 -0.95 8.95
C VAL A 167 -2.30 -1.34 7.65
N LEU A 168 -1.83 -0.36 6.87
CA LEU A 168 -1.00 -0.60 5.69
C LEU A 168 0.30 -1.35 6.05
N GLY A 169 0.99 -0.95 7.13
CA GLY A 169 2.17 -1.64 7.63
C GLY A 169 1.91 -3.10 7.99
N MET A 170 0.81 -3.37 8.71
CA MET A 170 0.38 -4.75 9.01
C MET A 170 0.04 -5.54 7.74
N HIS A 171 -0.59 -4.90 6.75
CA HIS A 171 -0.91 -5.54 5.48
C HIS A 171 0.34 -5.89 4.68
N LEU A 172 1.33 -4.99 4.63
CA LEU A 172 2.58 -5.20 3.90
C LEU A 172 3.44 -6.29 4.55
N SER A 173 3.58 -6.29 5.87
CA SER A 173 4.47 -7.22 6.59
C SER A 173 4.14 -8.68 6.31
N HIS A 174 2.85 -9.00 6.28
CA HIS A 174 2.35 -10.34 5.96
C HIS A 174 2.14 -10.54 4.46
N GLY A 175 1.72 -9.49 3.73
CA GLY A 175 1.49 -9.56 2.29
C GLY A 175 2.76 -9.92 1.52
N LEU A 176 3.90 -9.30 1.87
CA LEU A 176 5.21 -9.57 1.25
C LEU A 176 5.68 -10.99 1.52
N GLN A 177 5.63 -11.42 2.78
CA GLN A 177 6.01 -12.77 3.17
C GLN A 177 5.15 -13.82 2.45
N SER A 178 3.83 -13.61 2.41
CA SER A 178 2.88 -14.49 1.72
C SER A 178 3.13 -14.54 0.21
N SER A 179 3.44 -13.39 -0.40
CA SER A 179 3.70 -13.28 -1.84
C SER A 179 4.95 -14.06 -2.23
N ILE A 180 6.05 -13.87 -1.49
CA ILE A 180 7.33 -14.54 -1.74
C ILE A 180 7.18 -16.07 -1.60
N ARG A 181 6.49 -16.55 -0.55
CA ARG A 181 6.23 -17.99 -0.38
C ARG A 181 5.36 -18.54 -1.51
N THR A 182 4.32 -17.83 -1.91
CA THR A 182 3.38 -18.26 -2.96
C THR A 182 4.06 -18.37 -4.34
N LEU A 183 5.10 -17.59 -4.57
CA LEU A 183 5.91 -17.64 -5.80
C LEU A 183 6.95 -18.77 -5.80
N GLY A 184 7.04 -19.57 -4.73
CA GLY A 184 7.87 -20.77 -4.68
C GLY A 184 9.14 -20.64 -3.84
N PHE A 185 9.43 -19.47 -3.28
CA PHE A 185 10.57 -19.26 -2.38
C PHE A 185 10.25 -19.69 -0.94
N ASN A 186 9.76 -20.92 -0.77
CA ASN A 186 9.36 -21.47 0.52
C ASN A 186 10.36 -22.55 0.97
N HIS A 187 11.45 -22.13 1.60
CA HIS A 187 12.47 -23.04 2.15
C HIS A 187 12.81 -22.64 3.60
N PRO A 188 12.90 -23.59 4.56
CA PRO A 188 13.12 -23.28 5.99
C PRO A 188 14.36 -22.41 6.26
N LYS A 189 15.43 -22.61 5.48
CA LYS A 189 16.66 -21.79 5.53
C LYS A 189 16.44 -20.30 5.24
N TYR A 190 15.50 -19.96 4.36
CA TYR A 190 15.26 -18.58 3.91
C TYR A 190 14.05 -17.94 4.59
N GLU A 191 13.16 -18.74 5.18
CA GLU A 191 11.92 -18.28 5.81
C GLU A 191 12.15 -17.19 6.88
N PRO A 192 13.11 -17.32 7.82
CA PRO A 192 13.36 -16.27 8.82
C PRO A 192 13.87 -14.97 8.19
N LYS A 193 14.71 -15.07 7.15
CA LYS A 193 15.24 -13.90 6.43
C LYS A 193 14.15 -13.17 5.66
N ILE A 194 13.28 -13.91 4.98
CA ILE A 194 12.12 -13.36 4.26
C ILE A 194 11.17 -12.67 5.25
N ALA A 195 10.92 -13.28 6.42
CA ALA A 195 10.09 -12.68 7.46
C ALA A 195 10.68 -11.35 7.94
N TRP A 196 11.96 -11.35 8.33
CA TRP A 196 12.65 -10.15 8.80
C TRP A 196 12.64 -9.04 7.75
N LEU A 197 12.94 -9.35 6.49
CA LEU A 197 12.94 -8.37 5.41
C LEU A 197 11.53 -7.80 5.16
N SER A 198 10.50 -8.64 5.27
CA SER A 198 9.11 -8.19 5.12
C SER A 198 8.70 -7.24 6.24
N TYR A 199 9.09 -7.53 7.49
CA TYR A 199 8.85 -6.63 8.63
C TYR A 199 9.62 -5.32 8.49
N PHE A 200 10.90 -5.38 8.12
CA PHE A 200 11.73 -4.21 7.91
C PHE A 200 11.14 -3.31 6.81
N PHE A 201 10.81 -3.88 5.66
CA PHE A 201 10.20 -3.15 4.56
C PHE A 201 8.88 -2.51 4.98
N ALA A 202 7.99 -3.27 5.62
CA ALA A 202 6.71 -2.75 6.07
C ALA A 202 6.85 -1.62 7.09
N ALA A 203 7.79 -1.74 8.04
CA ALA A 203 8.09 -0.71 9.01
C ALA A 203 8.66 0.54 8.32
N PHE A 204 9.61 0.38 7.38
CA PHE A 204 10.17 1.49 6.60
C PHE A 204 9.08 2.25 5.84
N ILE A 205 8.18 1.55 5.14
CA ILE A 205 7.08 2.19 4.41
C ILE A 205 6.12 2.90 5.38
N ALA A 206 5.66 2.20 6.43
CA ALA A 206 4.69 2.77 7.37
C ALA A 206 5.26 3.99 8.11
N PHE A 207 6.45 3.86 8.71
CA PHE A 207 7.07 4.97 9.44
C PHE A 207 7.57 6.08 8.51
N GLY A 208 7.96 5.75 7.29
CA GLY A 208 8.30 6.74 6.27
C GLY A 208 7.12 7.62 5.88
N PHE A 209 5.91 7.05 5.74
CA PHE A 209 4.71 7.86 5.51
C PHE A 209 4.18 8.53 6.78
N ILE A 210 4.31 7.91 7.96
CA ILE A 210 3.87 8.48 9.25
C ILE A 210 4.74 9.69 9.63
N SER A 211 6.03 9.71 9.28
CA SER A 211 6.91 10.83 9.62
C SER A 211 6.47 12.14 8.98
N GLN A 212 5.78 12.12 7.82
CA GLN A 212 5.32 13.33 7.13
C GLN A 212 4.21 14.09 7.87
N PRO A 213 3.05 13.48 8.21
CA PRO A 213 2.02 14.18 8.97
C PRO A 213 2.53 14.61 10.36
N LEU A 214 3.39 13.83 11.01
CA LEU A 214 3.99 14.22 12.29
C LEU A 214 4.93 15.42 12.14
N TYR A 215 5.80 15.40 11.13
CA TYR A 215 6.69 16.52 10.81
C TYR A 215 5.90 17.80 10.57
N VAL A 216 4.85 17.73 9.75
CA VAL A 216 4.00 18.88 9.48
C VAL A 216 3.28 19.35 10.75
N TYR A 217 2.60 18.45 11.45
CA TYR A 217 1.78 18.80 12.62
C TYR A 217 2.59 19.45 13.75
N PHE A 218 3.85 19.07 13.93
CA PHE A 218 4.69 19.62 15.00
C PHE A 218 5.55 20.82 14.59
N LEU A 219 5.81 21.04 13.30
CA LEU A 219 6.76 22.06 12.83
C LEU A 219 6.16 23.16 11.94
N TYR A 220 4.87 23.06 11.55
CA TYR A 220 4.16 24.06 10.74
C TYR A 220 2.86 24.54 11.39
#